data_AF-A0A6G2K660-F1
#
_entry.id   AF-A0A6G2K660-F1
#
_cell.length_a   1.000
_cell.length_b   1.000
_cell.length_c   1.000
_cell.angle_alpha   90.00
_cell.angle_beta   90.00
_cell.angle_gamma   90.00
#
_symmetry.space_group_name_H-M   'P 1'
#
loop_
_entity.id
_entity.type
_entity.pdbx_description
1 polymer ?
#
loop_
_entity_poly.entity_id
_entity_poly.type
_entity_poly.pdbx_seq_one_letter_code
_entity_poly.pdbx_strand_id
1 'polypeptide(L)'
;MTETGRPCGHGHPPEARSRTGWLGNRGLLGVLVLLGGVLAATVVGVVAFWPKGAGSGAVAEGAGQVGLTSERFAAQVQSVREAPCSYSTAENPQNCRAVVVVPSSGPDAQTPVTLPEFNLEQTGYVPDPAPGDRIVVGYEPATDFYFYADVDRRVALWVLAGLFAVFVLVLGRLRGLRSLISTALTGLLLVGFVAPSILDGHEPLLVAVVAASVIAFASFYLTHGPGPETTIALAGTLGSLGLTLGISALFFGAARFTGVATEEGAILSFVSGGIDLSSLLLAGAMIGALGALDDVTITQAVAVAELRRADPTMGASRLIAAGLRVGRAHIASTINTLLLAYVGAAMPLLLLFAVSDQSWGMVANSELIAVEIARTLCGSIGLVAAVPLVTALAAVLGGEERAGRAGDGSGARTRGSFLRARLRRQPAEAGGRAATWDDFTPQDELDF
;
A
#
# COMPACT_ATOMS: atom_id res chain seq x y z
N MET A 1 -35.59 62.92 -3.50
CA MET A 1 -35.91 62.69 -4.92
C MET A 1 -34.61 62.91 -5.68
N THR A 2 -33.96 61.95 -6.32
CA THR A 2 -34.31 60.60 -6.78
C THR A 2 -32.99 59.84 -7.01
N GLU A 3 -33.07 58.52 -6.86
CA GLU A 3 -32.03 57.51 -7.07
C GLU A 3 -31.23 57.64 -8.37
N THR A 4 -30.00 57.12 -8.36
CA THR A 4 -29.60 56.06 -9.32
C THR A 4 -28.47 55.23 -8.72
N GLY A 5 -28.83 54.03 -8.25
CA GLY A 5 -27.90 53.04 -7.74
C GLY A 5 -27.07 52.42 -8.87
N ARG A 6 -25.78 52.18 -8.60
CA ARG A 6 -24.93 51.31 -9.43
C ARG A 6 -25.34 49.85 -9.18
N PRO A 7 -25.62 49.05 -10.21
CA PRO A 7 -25.83 47.62 -10.00
C PRO A 7 -24.47 46.95 -9.73
N CYS A 8 -24.33 46.33 -8.55
CA CYS A 8 -23.28 45.36 -8.28
C CYS A 8 -23.53 44.15 -9.19
N GLY A 9 -22.64 43.91 -10.15
CA GLY A 9 -22.65 42.69 -10.94
C GLY A 9 -22.32 41.51 -10.03
N HIS A 10 -23.31 40.65 -9.76
CA HIS A 10 -23.08 39.34 -9.19
C HIS A 10 -22.33 38.48 -10.21
N GLY A 11 -21.00 38.42 -10.08
CA GLY A 11 -20.20 37.40 -10.73
C GLY A 11 -20.55 36.05 -10.10
N HIS A 12 -21.38 35.27 -10.78
CA HIS A 12 -21.51 33.85 -10.48
C HIS A 12 -20.14 33.19 -10.67
N PRO A 13 -19.63 32.39 -9.71
CA PRO A 13 -18.43 31.61 -9.94
C PRO A 13 -18.70 30.59 -11.05
N PRO A 14 -17.80 30.42 -12.05
CA PRO A 14 -17.95 29.42 -13.09
C PRO A 14 -17.53 28.04 -12.56
N GLU A 15 -18.16 27.53 -11.50
CA GLU A 15 -17.76 26.25 -10.88
C GLU A 15 -18.63 25.05 -11.31
N ALA A 16 -19.75 25.28 -12.00
CA ALA A 16 -20.71 24.20 -12.29
C ALA A 16 -20.62 23.57 -13.68
N ARG A 17 -19.78 24.08 -14.61
CA ARG A 17 -19.76 23.62 -16.02
C ARG A 17 -18.67 22.60 -16.40
N SER A 18 -17.74 22.22 -15.51
CA SER A 18 -16.56 21.42 -15.88
C SER A 18 -16.55 19.96 -15.43
N ARG A 19 -17.46 19.50 -14.55
CA ARG A 19 -17.39 18.11 -14.03
C ARG A 19 -17.71 17.01 -15.06
N THR A 20 -18.41 17.33 -16.15
CA THR A 20 -18.83 16.35 -17.18
C THR A 20 -18.24 16.60 -18.56
N GLY A 21 -17.51 17.71 -18.76
CA GLY A 21 -16.94 18.07 -20.07
C GLY A 21 -15.92 17.06 -20.59
N TRP A 22 -15.17 16.41 -19.68
CA TRP A 22 -14.17 15.39 -20.02
C TRP A 22 -14.77 14.11 -20.63
N LEU A 23 -16.06 13.81 -20.39
CA LEU A 23 -16.77 12.68 -21.02
C LEU A 23 -16.96 12.87 -22.53
N GLY A 24 -16.79 14.09 -23.04
CA GLY A 24 -16.82 14.38 -24.48
C GLY A 24 -15.57 13.91 -25.23
N ASN A 25 -14.48 13.59 -24.54
CA ASN A 25 -13.24 13.12 -25.17
C ASN A 25 -13.35 11.65 -25.57
N ARG A 26 -13.28 11.37 -26.88
CA ARG A 26 -13.46 10.01 -27.43
C ARG A 26 -12.40 9.03 -26.97
N GLY A 27 -11.17 9.49 -26.75
CA GLY A 27 -10.07 8.65 -26.28
C GLY A 27 -10.29 8.24 -24.82
N LEU A 28 -10.70 9.18 -23.99
CA LEU A 28 -10.98 8.91 -22.58
C LEU A 28 -12.28 8.11 -22.39
N LEU A 29 -13.28 8.31 -23.26
CA LEU A 29 -14.44 7.41 -23.34
C LEU A 29 -14.00 5.97 -23.68
N GLY A 30 -13.05 5.80 -24.61
CA GLY A 30 -12.46 4.50 -24.91
C GLY A 30 -11.81 3.84 -23.69
N VAL A 31 -11.07 4.62 -22.89
CA VAL A 31 -10.49 4.13 -21.62
C VAL A 31 -11.59 3.75 -20.61
N LEU A 32 -12.65 4.55 -20.48
CA LEU A 32 -13.77 4.23 -19.61
C LEU A 32 -14.50 2.96 -20.03
N VAL A 33 -14.67 2.73 -21.34
CA VAL A 33 -15.26 1.48 -21.85
C VAL A 33 -14.37 0.29 -21.53
N LEU A 34 -13.05 0.41 -21.73
CA LEU A 34 -12.08 -0.62 -21.37
C LEU A 34 -12.16 -0.93 -19.85
N LEU A 35 -12.10 0.10 -19.01
CA LEU A 35 -12.21 -0.04 -17.56
C LEU A 35 -13.56 -0.61 -17.12
N GLY A 36 -14.65 -0.26 -17.82
CA GLY A 36 -15.97 -0.85 -17.60
C GLY A 36 -15.99 -2.35 -17.89
N GLY A 37 -15.30 -2.80 -18.96
CA GLY A 37 -15.09 -4.21 -19.25
C GLY A 37 -14.27 -4.93 -18.18
N VAL A 38 -13.19 -4.30 -17.71
CA VAL A 38 -12.38 -4.86 -16.60
C VAL A 38 -13.20 -4.94 -15.32
N LEU A 39 -13.95 -3.90 -14.97
CA LEU A 39 -14.82 -3.89 -13.80
C LEU A 39 -15.87 -5.00 -13.88
N ALA A 40 -16.50 -5.21 -15.05
CA ALA A 40 -17.44 -6.31 -15.25
C ALA A 40 -16.76 -7.68 -15.03
N ALA A 41 -15.56 -7.88 -15.57
CA ALA A 41 -14.78 -9.09 -15.34
C ALA A 41 -14.39 -9.26 -13.86
N THR A 42 -14.04 -8.17 -13.17
CA THR A 42 -13.77 -8.16 -11.72
C THR A 42 -15.00 -8.58 -10.92
N VAL A 43 -16.18 -8.03 -11.25
CA VAL A 43 -17.44 -8.42 -10.57
C VAL A 43 -17.75 -9.90 -10.79
N VAL A 44 -17.58 -10.40 -12.03
CA VAL A 44 -17.72 -11.85 -12.30
C VAL A 44 -16.73 -12.66 -11.49
N GLY A 45 -15.48 -12.23 -11.39
CA GLY A 45 -14.45 -12.86 -10.56
C GLY A 45 -14.82 -12.89 -9.08
N VAL A 46 -15.31 -11.78 -8.52
CA VAL A 46 -15.75 -11.70 -7.12
C VAL A 46 -16.90 -12.66 -6.86
N VAL A 47 -17.88 -12.74 -7.78
CA VAL A 47 -19.01 -13.67 -7.66
C VAL A 47 -18.55 -15.13 -7.79
N ALA A 48 -17.63 -15.40 -8.72
CA ALA A 48 -17.11 -16.74 -8.97
C ALA A 48 -16.27 -17.27 -7.79
N PHE A 49 -15.45 -16.41 -7.21
CA PHE A 49 -14.55 -16.73 -6.09
C PHE A 49 -15.10 -16.34 -4.73
N TRP A 50 -16.40 -16.04 -4.63
CA TRP A 50 -16.99 -15.67 -3.34
C TRP A 50 -16.88 -16.84 -2.36
N PRO A 51 -16.35 -16.62 -1.14
CA PRO A 51 -16.18 -17.69 -0.16
C PRO A 51 -17.55 -18.23 0.28
N LYS A 52 -17.69 -19.55 0.24
CA LYS A 52 -18.88 -20.30 0.66
C LYS A 52 -18.66 -21.02 2.00
N GLY A 53 -17.43 -21.02 2.53
CA GLY A 53 -17.07 -21.65 3.80
C GLY A 53 -16.97 -23.18 3.72
N ALA A 54 -16.81 -23.73 2.52
CA ALA A 54 -16.75 -25.17 2.29
C ALA A 54 -15.38 -25.77 2.68
N GLY A 55 -14.28 -25.00 2.55
CA GLY A 55 -12.92 -25.46 2.84
C GLY A 55 -12.41 -25.06 4.22
N SER A 56 -12.98 -24.02 4.84
CA SER A 56 -12.53 -23.52 6.16
C SER A 56 -12.65 -24.55 7.30
N GLY A 57 -13.59 -25.49 7.21
CA GLY A 57 -13.77 -26.54 8.22
C GLY A 57 -12.63 -27.55 8.26
N ALA A 58 -12.20 -28.04 7.09
CA ALA A 58 -11.10 -29.00 6.99
C ALA A 58 -9.75 -28.39 7.40
N VAL A 59 -9.52 -27.12 7.03
CA VAL A 59 -8.32 -26.37 7.45
C VAL A 59 -8.34 -26.12 8.97
N ALA A 60 -9.50 -25.77 9.55
CA ALA A 60 -9.63 -25.61 10.99
C ALA A 60 -9.37 -26.91 11.76
N GLU A 61 -9.81 -28.05 11.22
CA GLU A 61 -9.53 -29.37 11.80
C GLU A 61 -8.03 -29.70 11.74
N GLY A 62 -7.39 -29.51 10.58
CA GLY A 62 -5.93 -29.68 10.43
C GLY A 62 -5.14 -28.74 11.37
N ALA A 63 -5.59 -27.50 11.51
CA ALA A 63 -5.00 -26.52 12.42
C ALA A 63 -5.14 -26.95 13.89
N GLY A 64 -6.24 -27.61 14.26
CA GLY A 64 -6.42 -28.19 15.60
C GLY A 64 -5.46 -29.34 15.88
N GLN A 65 -5.16 -30.18 14.87
CA GLN A 65 -4.21 -31.29 15.04
C GLN A 65 -2.77 -30.82 15.30
N VAL A 66 -2.41 -29.62 14.83
CA VAL A 66 -1.10 -29.00 15.10
C VAL A 66 -1.13 -27.95 16.22
N GLY A 67 -2.23 -27.88 16.99
CA GLY A 67 -2.36 -26.99 18.16
C GLY A 67 -2.53 -25.49 17.83
N LEU A 68 -2.86 -25.13 16.58
CA LEU A 68 -3.04 -23.74 16.16
C LEU A 68 -4.40 -23.13 16.54
N THR A 69 -5.39 -23.95 16.91
CA THR A 69 -6.76 -23.49 17.21
C THR A 69 -7.09 -23.36 18.70
N SER A 70 -6.08 -23.24 19.56
CA SER A 70 -6.29 -22.99 20.99
C SER A 70 -7.14 -21.75 21.25
N GLU A 71 -8.08 -21.86 22.19
CA GLU A 71 -8.90 -20.73 22.61
C GLU A 71 -8.01 -19.71 23.33
N ARG A 72 -8.14 -18.42 22.97
CA ARG A 72 -7.29 -17.36 23.52
C ARG A 72 -8.12 -16.38 24.34
N PHE A 73 -7.70 -16.17 25.58
CA PHE A 73 -8.36 -15.27 26.52
C PHE A 73 -7.42 -14.17 27.00
N ALA A 74 -7.96 -12.97 27.22
CA ALA A 74 -7.23 -11.93 27.92
C ALA A 74 -7.13 -12.31 29.40
N ALA A 75 -5.97 -12.12 30.01
CA ALA A 75 -5.75 -12.39 31.44
C ALA A 75 -4.89 -11.29 32.07
N GLN A 76 -5.04 -11.12 33.38
CA GLN A 76 -4.19 -10.22 34.16
C GLN A 76 -3.26 -11.03 35.06
N VAL A 77 -1.98 -10.66 35.09
CA VAL A 77 -0.98 -11.26 35.97
C VAL A 77 -1.29 -10.84 37.41
N GLN A 78 -1.58 -11.80 38.27
CA GLN A 78 -1.87 -11.55 39.68
C GLN A 78 -0.60 -11.62 40.52
N SER A 79 0.24 -12.62 40.31
CA SER A 79 1.50 -12.76 41.03
C SER A 79 2.53 -13.53 40.23
N VAL A 80 3.80 -13.23 40.49
CA VAL A 80 4.96 -13.87 39.88
C VAL A 80 5.89 -14.29 41.00
N ARG A 81 6.32 -15.54 40.99
CA ARG A 81 7.21 -16.10 42.01
C ARG A 81 8.33 -16.87 41.35
N GLU A 82 9.56 -16.64 41.80
CA GLU A 82 10.72 -17.41 41.39
C GLU A 82 11.03 -18.46 42.46
N ALA A 83 11.25 -19.69 42.03
CA ALA A 83 11.55 -20.83 42.86
C ALA A 83 12.40 -21.83 42.07
N PRO A 84 13.09 -22.78 42.73
CA PRO A 84 13.70 -23.90 42.02
C PRO A 84 12.65 -24.61 41.16
N CYS A 85 13.00 -24.95 39.91
CA CYS A 85 12.10 -25.69 39.02
C CYS A 85 11.69 -27.02 39.67
N SER A 86 10.46 -27.48 39.40
CA SER A 86 9.96 -28.78 39.87
C SER A 86 10.84 -29.98 39.47
N TYR A 87 11.60 -29.85 38.39
CA TYR A 87 12.56 -30.83 37.86
C TYR A 87 14.04 -30.46 38.13
N SER A 88 14.31 -29.42 38.92
CA SER A 88 15.67 -29.04 39.32
C SER A 88 16.30 -30.14 40.19
N THR A 89 17.57 -30.43 39.99
CA THR A 89 18.34 -31.37 40.84
C THR A 89 19.50 -30.65 41.53
N ALA A 90 20.12 -31.27 42.53
CA ALA A 90 21.30 -30.70 43.20
C ALA A 90 22.52 -30.63 42.26
N GLU A 91 22.58 -31.49 41.25
CA GLU A 91 23.66 -31.57 40.26
C GLU A 91 23.47 -30.57 39.11
N ASN A 92 22.22 -30.19 38.83
CA ASN A 92 21.87 -29.17 37.83
C ASN A 92 20.78 -28.24 38.40
N PRO A 93 21.17 -27.24 39.23
CA PRO A 93 20.22 -26.34 39.88
C PRO A 93 19.64 -25.35 38.86
N GLN A 94 18.32 -25.39 38.67
CA GLN A 94 17.60 -24.52 37.74
C GLN A 94 16.52 -23.74 38.47
N ASN A 95 16.42 -22.44 38.16
CA ASN A 95 15.37 -21.59 38.70
C ASN A 95 14.26 -21.41 37.67
N CYS A 96 13.03 -21.50 38.15
CA CYS A 96 11.84 -21.30 37.36
C CYS A 96 11.01 -20.15 37.91
N ARG A 97 10.17 -19.62 37.04
CA ARG A 97 9.17 -18.63 37.37
C ARG A 97 7.77 -19.23 37.25
N ALA A 98 7.02 -19.18 38.35
CA ALA A 98 5.60 -19.50 38.39
C ALA A 98 4.79 -18.21 38.27
N VAL A 99 3.85 -18.19 37.34
CA VAL A 99 3.01 -17.02 37.05
C VAL A 99 1.56 -17.40 37.32
N VAL A 100 0.91 -16.66 38.22
CA VAL A 100 -0.52 -16.79 38.51
C VAL A 100 -1.27 -15.69 37.79
N VAL A 101 -2.28 -16.06 37.03
CA VAL A 101 -3.04 -15.17 36.14
C VAL A 101 -4.53 -15.31 36.43
N VAL A 102 -5.28 -14.26 36.16
CA VAL A 102 -6.75 -14.27 36.26
C VAL A 102 -7.31 -14.01 34.86
N PRO A 103 -7.87 -15.03 34.19
CA PRO A 103 -8.55 -14.86 32.91
C PRO A 103 -9.73 -13.91 33.03
N SER A 104 -9.90 -13.01 32.07
CA SER A 104 -11.04 -12.08 32.02
C SER A 104 -12.31 -12.73 31.48
N SER A 105 -12.15 -13.81 30.71
CA SER A 105 -13.19 -14.60 30.04
C SER A 105 -12.72 -16.04 29.88
N GLY A 106 -13.63 -16.96 29.57
CA GLY A 106 -13.33 -18.39 29.41
C GLY A 106 -13.91 -19.23 30.57
N PRO A 107 -13.57 -20.53 30.62
CA PRO A 107 -14.07 -21.46 31.64
C PRO A 107 -13.77 -21.01 33.08
N ASP A 108 -12.58 -20.45 33.31
CA ASP A 108 -12.11 -20.00 34.62
C ASP A 108 -12.08 -18.47 34.75
N ALA A 109 -13.05 -17.80 34.11
CA ALA A 109 -13.16 -16.34 34.18
C ALA A 109 -13.19 -15.86 35.63
N GLN A 110 -12.32 -14.88 35.95
CA GLN A 110 -12.16 -14.29 37.27
C GLN A 110 -11.59 -15.24 38.35
N THR A 111 -11.13 -16.43 37.97
CA THR A 111 -10.50 -17.40 38.89
C THR A 111 -8.97 -17.41 38.68
N PRO A 112 -8.15 -17.41 39.74
CA PRO A 112 -6.70 -17.54 39.60
C PRO A 112 -6.31 -18.90 39.03
N VAL A 113 -5.53 -18.88 37.95
CA VAL A 113 -4.94 -20.06 37.30
C VAL A 113 -3.42 -19.91 37.33
N THR A 114 -2.72 -21.01 37.61
CA THR A 114 -1.25 -21.05 37.58
C THR A 114 -0.79 -21.54 36.22
N LEU A 115 0.02 -20.74 35.53
CA LEU A 115 0.66 -21.13 34.28
C LEU A 115 1.84 -22.09 34.53
N PRO A 116 2.28 -22.83 33.50
CA PRO A 116 3.48 -23.67 33.57
C PRO A 116 4.72 -22.90 34.02
N GLU A 117 5.62 -23.59 34.71
CA GLU A 117 6.89 -23.05 35.16
C GLU A 117 7.77 -22.63 33.97
N PHE A 118 8.24 -21.38 33.96
CA PHE A 118 9.17 -20.90 32.95
C PHE A 118 10.61 -21.00 33.44
N ASN A 119 11.45 -21.75 32.73
CA ASN A 119 12.86 -21.92 33.08
C ASN A 119 13.64 -20.62 32.82
N LEU A 120 14.31 -20.08 33.85
CA LEU A 120 15.05 -18.82 33.76
C LEU A 120 16.41 -18.95 33.05
N GLU A 121 16.93 -20.16 32.88
CA GLU A 121 18.15 -20.38 32.08
C GLU A 121 17.86 -20.29 30.57
N GLN A 122 16.63 -20.56 30.16
CA GLN A 122 16.15 -20.40 28.78
C GLN A 122 15.77 -18.94 28.50
N THR A 123 16.78 -18.08 28.49
CA THR A 123 16.63 -16.65 28.21
C THR A 123 16.18 -16.41 26.75
N GLY A 124 15.20 -15.53 26.54
CA GLY A 124 14.78 -15.05 25.21
C GLY A 124 13.41 -15.51 24.70
N TYR A 125 12.82 -16.57 25.27
CA TYR A 125 11.46 -17.03 24.92
C TYR A 125 10.40 -16.69 25.98
N VAL A 126 10.85 -16.29 27.17
CA VAL A 126 10.01 -16.03 28.34
C VAL A 126 9.91 -14.51 28.53
N PRO A 127 8.71 -13.90 28.42
CA PRO A 127 8.50 -12.52 28.81
C PRO A 127 8.79 -12.34 30.30
N ASP A 128 9.08 -11.10 30.72
CA ASP A 128 9.22 -10.74 32.14
C ASP A 128 7.92 -10.12 32.67
N PRO A 129 6.84 -10.90 32.91
CA PRO A 129 5.58 -10.33 33.34
C PRO A 129 5.72 -9.78 34.75
N ALA A 130 5.16 -8.59 34.97
CA ALA A 130 4.98 -8.01 36.28
C ALA A 130 3.53 -8.19 36.76
N PRO A 131 3.29 -8.25 38.09
CA PRO A 131 1.93 -8.15 38.63
C PRO A 131 1.19 -6.92 38.07
N GLY A 132 -0.02 -7.14 37.58
CA GLY A 132 -0.85 -6.12 36.93
C GLY A 132 -0.78 -6.12 35.41
N ASP A 133 0.21 -6.78 34.79
CA ASP A 133 0.35 -6.86 33.34
C ASP A 133 -0.81 -7.59 32.68
N ARG A 134 -1.12 -7.16 31.44
CA ARG A 134 -2.13 -7.80 30.60
C ARG A 134 -1.46 -8.72 29.60
N ILE A 135 -1.88 -9.98 29.64
CA ILE A 135 -1.37 -11.03 28.77
C ILE A 135 -2.54 -11.71 28.06
N VAL A 136 -2.20 -12.55 27.09
CA VAL A 136 -3.09 -13.48 26.43
C VAL A 136 -2.67 -14.88 26.85
N VAL A 137 -3.63 -15.65 27.35
CA VAL A 137 -3.45 -17.06 27.68
C VAL A 137 -4.17 -17.92 26.65
N GLY A 138 -3.53 -19.01 26.25
CA GLY A 138 -4.16 -20.08 25.51
C GLY A 138 -4.78 -21.09 26.47
N TYR A 139 -5.91 -21.67 26.08
CA TYR A 139 -6.59 -22.74 26.79
C TYR A 139 -6.76 -23.94 25.86
N GLU A 140 -6.35 -25.11 26.35
CA GLU A 140 -6.53 -26.40 25.68
C GLU A 140 -7.63 -27.20 26.39
N PRO A 141 -8.85 -27.29 25.83
CA PRO A 141 -9.98 -27.97 26.46
C PRO A 141 -9.73 -29.47 26.68
N ALA A 142 -8.92 -30.13 25.85
CA ALA A 142 -8.68 -31.56 25.95
C ALA A 142 -7.90 -31.96 27.21
N THR A 143 -7.04 -31.06 27.71
CA THR A 143 -6.18 -31.29 28.88
C THR A 143 -6.50 -30.37 30.05
N ASP A 144 -7.53 -29.52 29.92
CA ASP A 144 -7.90 -28.49 30.90
C ASP A 144 -6.70 -27.64 31.33
N PHE A 145 -5.96 -27.16 30.32
CA PHE A 145 -4.62 -26.61 30.52
C PHE A 145 -4.50 -25.20 29.95
N TYR A 146 -3.98 -24.28 30.77
CA TYR A 146 -3.65 -22.92 30.34
C TYR A 146 -2.16 -22.76 30.08
N PHE A 147 -1.82 -22.03 29.03
CA PHE A 147 -0.44 -21.67 28.72
C PHE A 147 -0.33 -20.20 28.34
N TYR A 148 0.88 -19.65 28.49
CA TYR A 148 1.16 -18.31 28.02
C TYR A 148 1.13 -18.27 26.49
N ALA A 149 0.27 -17.43 25.90
CA ALA A 149 0.20 -17.26 24.45
C ALA A 149 0.97 -16.02 23.99
N ASP A 150 0.68 -14.84 24.55
CA ASP A 150 1.36 -13.58 24.17
C ASP A 150 1.09 -12.44 25.17
N VAL A 151 1.65 -11.25 24.93
CA VAL A 151 1.32 -10.00 25.63
C VAL A 151 0.12 -9.33 24.98
N ASP A 152 -0.79 -8.77 25.78
CA ASP A 152 -1.91 -7.98 25.25
C ASP A 152 -1.46 -6.56 24.84
N ARG A 153 -1.22 -6.39 23.53
CA ARG A 153 -0.82 -5.11 22.93
C ARG A 153 -1.98 -4.27 22.42
N ARG A 154 -3.24 -4.69 22.62
CA ARG A 154 -4.42 -4.05 21.99
C ARG A 154 -4.52 -2.57 22.32
N VAL A 155 -4.31 -2.18 23.58
CA VAL A 155 -4.38 -0.76 23.96
C VAL A 155 -3.29 0.07 23.29
N ALA A 156 -2.05 -0.39 23.28
CA ALA A 156 -0.95 0.32 22.62
C ALA A 156 -1.22 0.50 21.11
N LEU A 157 -1.69 -0.57 20.45
CA LEU A 157 -2.03 -0.54 19.03
C LEU A 157 -3.22 0.38 18.72
N TRP A 158 -4.27 0.38 19.55
CA TRP A 158 -5.41 1.29 19.37
C TRP A 158 -5.05 2.75 19.61
N VAL A 159 -4.19 3.04 20.58
CA VAL A 159 -3.66 4.40 20.81
C VAL A 159 -2.84 4.86 19.61
N LEU A 160 -1.95 4.01 19.09
CA LEU A 160 -1.14 4.32 17.91
C LEU A 160 -2.01 4.53 16.66
N ALA A 161 -3.00 3.66 16.44
CA ALA A 161 -3.95 3.79 15.34
C ALA A 161 -4.77 5.09 15.44
N GLY A 162 -5.22 5.45 16.65
CA GLY A 162 -5.90 6.71 16.92
C GLY A 162 -5.02 7.92 16.64
N LEU A 163 -3.76 7.89 17.09
CA LEU A 163 -2.79 8.95 16.83
C LEU A 163 -2.53 9.11 15.32
N PHE A 164 -2.30 8.01 14.61
CA PHE A 164 -2.15 8.00 13.16
C PHE A 164 -3.37 8.61 12.45
N ALA A 165 -4.58 8.19 12.82
CA ALA A 165 -5.82 8.71 12.26
C ALA A 165 -5.95 10.22 12.51
N VAL A 166 -5.59 10.72 13.69
CA VAL A 166 -5.60 12.16 14.00
C VAL A 166 -4.66 12.93 13.06
N PHE A 167 -3.42 12.48 12.88
CA PHE A 167 -2.49 13.13 11.94
C PHE A 167 -3.03 13.16 10.51
N VAL A 168 -3.55 12.03 10.03
CA VAL A 168 -4.13 11.93 8.67
C VAL A 168 -5.35 12.85 8.50
N LEU A 169 -6.22 12.95 9.51
CA LEU A 169 -7.40 13.81 9.47
C LEU A 169 -7.04 15.30 9.55
N VAL A 170 -6.05 15.66 10.37
CA VAL A 170 -5.60 17.06 10.51
C VAL A 170 -4.94 17.54 9.23
N LEU A 171 -4.02 16.76 8.64
CA LEU A 171 -3.29 17.14 7.43
C LEU A 171 -4.12 16.94 6.16
N GLY A 172 -4.80 15.81 6.04
CA GLY A 172 -5.54 15.40 4.84
C GLY A 172 -7.02 15.81 4.81
N ARG A 173 -7.60 16.25 5.93
CA ARG A 173 -9.02 16.64 6.05
C ARG A 173 -9.95 15.54 5.52
N LEU A 174 -10.91 15.89 4.65
CA LEU A 174 -11.83 14.95 4.02
C LEU A 174 -11.13 13.93 3.11
N ARG A 175 -10.01 14.30 2.47
CA ARG A 175 -9.21 13.35 1.69
C ARG A 175 -8.52 12.34 2.60
N GLY A 176 -8.01 12.80 3.74
CA GLY A 176 -7.48 11.95 4.80
C GLY A 176 -8.51 10.93 5.29
N LEU A 177 -9.74 11.36 5.58
CA LEU A 177 -10.82 10.44 5.97
C LEU A 177 -11.11 9.38 4.89
N ARG A 178 -11.20 9.78 3.63
CA ARG A 178 -11.43 8.85 2.51
C ARG A 178 -10.30 7.84 2.35
N SER A 179 -9.05 8.29 2.53
CA SER A 179 -7.87 7.41 2.53
C SER A 179 -7.95 6.38 3.67
N LEU A 180 -8.31 6.78 4.89
CA LEU A 180 -8.50 5.83 6.00
C LEU A 180 -9.60 4.80 5.72
N ILE A 181 -10.73 5.22 5.15
CA ILE A 181 -11.81 4.31 4.75
C ILE A 181 -11.32 3.35 3.67
N SER A 182 -10.56 3.85 2.69
CA SER A 182 -9.96 3.02 1.64
C SER A 182 -9.01 1.98 2.21
N THR A 183 -8.10 2.36 3.12
CA THR A 183 -7.18 1.43 3.78
C THR A 183 -7.93 0.37 4.59
N ALA A 184 -8.97 0.76 5.33
CA ALA A 184 -9.82 -0.17 6.07
C ALA A 184 -10.55 -1.15 5.14
N LEU A 185 -11.07 -0.66 4.01
CA LEU A 185 -11.72 -1.49 3.00
C LEU A 185 -10.74 -2.49 2.37
N THR A 186 -9.51 -2.09 2.07
CA THR A 186 -8.46 -3.00 1.61
C THR A 186 -8.20 -4.11 2.62
N GLY A 187 -8.01 -3.77 3.91
CA GLY A 187 -7.84 -4.76 4.97
C GLY A 187 -9.04 -5.72 5.08
N LEU A 188 -10.26 -5.19 5.00
CA LEU A 188 -11.49 -5.98 5.02
C LEU A 188 -11.59 -6.92 3.80
N LEU A 189 -11.18 -6.50 2.62
CA LEU A 189 -11.15 -7.37 1.43
C LEU A 189 -10.10 -8.48 1.57
N LEU A 190 -8.94 -8.19 2.15
CA LEU A 190 -7.92 -9.21 2.38
C LEU A 190 -8.39 -10.27 3.39
N VAL A 191 -8.96 -9.85 4.51
CA VAL A 191 -9.41 -10.75 5.59
C VAL A 191 -10.78 -11.39 5.29
N GLY A 192 -11.69 -10.67 4.65
CA GLY A 192 -13.08 -11.10 4.42
C GLY A 192 -13.34 -11.75 3.07
N PHE A 193 -12.47 -11.54 2.07
CA PHE A 193 -12.62 -12.13 0.73
C PHE A 193 -11.41 -12.99 0.34
N VAL A 194 -10.19 -12.43 0.33
CA VAL A 194 -9.00 -13.14 -0.17
C VAL A 194 -8.68 -14.38 0.67
N ALA A 195 -8.47 -14.20 1.99
CA ALA A 195 -8.12 -15.31 2.85
C ALA A 195 -9.20 -16.42 2.87
N PRO A 196 -10.49 -16.12 3.09
CA PRO A 196 -11.53 -17.16 3.08
C PRO A 196 -11.69 -17.83 1.71
N SER A 197 -11.56 -17.09 0.61
CA SER A 197 -11.65 -17.65 -0.74
C SER A 197 -10.53 -18.66 -1.03
N ILE A 198 -9.30 -18.34 -0.61
CA ILE A 198 -8.15 -19.24 -0.77
C ILE A 198 -8.31 -20.48 0.12
N LEU A 199 -8.81 -20.31 1.34
CA LEU A 199 -9.12 -21.43 2.24
C LEU A 199 -10.24 -22.33 1.70
N ASP A 200 -11.14 -21.80 0.86
CA ASP A 200 -12.14 -22.58 0.11
C ASP A 200 -11.55 -23.33 -1.10
N GLY A 201 -10.24 -23.25 -1.32
CA GLY A 201 -9.52 -23.99 -2.37
C GLY A 201 -9.50 -23.29 -3.73
N HIS A 202 -9.92 -22.02 -3.82
CA HIS A 202 -9.73 -21.25 -5.04
C HIS A 202 -8.25 -20.95 -5.28
N GLU A 203 -7.88 -20.85 -6.56
CA GLU A 203 -6.49 -20.61 -6.96
C GLU A 203 -6.02 -19.21 -6.48
N PRO A 204 -4.96 -19.14 -5.64
CA PRO A 204 -4.53 -17.90 -5.00
C PRO A 204 -4.23 -16.73 -5.93
N LEU A 205 -3.58 -16.98 -7.08
CA LEU A 205 -3.19 -15.92 -8.00
C LEU A 205 -4.41 -15.21 -8.59
N LEU A 206 -5.39 -15.96 -9.07
CA LEU A 206 -6.62 -15.45 -9.64
C LEU A 206 -7.43 -14.67 -8.60
N VAL A 207 -7.53 -15.19 -7.37
CA VAL A 207 -8.17 -14.48 -6.26
C VAL A 207 -7.48 -13.14 -5.99
N ALA A 208 -6.14 -13.13 -5.96
CA ALA A 208 -5.37 -11.89 -5.76
C ALA A 208 -5.49 -10.90 -6.93
N VAL A 209 -5.53 -11.36 -8.18
CA VAL A 209 -5.73 -10.47 -9.34
C VAL A 209 -7.12 -9.81 -9.30
N VAL A 210 -8.16 -10.59 -8.95
CA VAL A 210 -9.51 -10.07 -8.75
C VAL A 210 -9.54 -9.08 -7.59
N ALA A 211 -8.97 -9.44 -6.43
CA ALA A 211 -8.92 -8.57 -5.27
C ALA A 211 -8.13 -7.29 -5.53
N ALA A 212 -6.97 -7.38 -6.20
CA ALA A 212 -6.17 -6.23 -6.60
C ALA A 212 -6.96 -5.29 -7.50
N SER A 213 -7.74 -5.83 -8.44
CA SER A 213 -8.62 -5.03 -9.28
C SER A 213 -9.71 -4.33 -8.47
N VAL A 214 -10.40 -5.04 -7.55
CA VAL A 214 -11.39 -4.43 -6.65
C VAL A 214 -10.77 -3.32 -5.80
N ILE A 215 -9.62 -3.59 -5.19
CA ILE A 215 -8.87 -2.64 -4.36
C ILE A 215 -8.50 -1.41 -5.19
N ALA A 216 -7.98 -1.57 -6.41
CA ALA A 216 -7.65 -0.46 -7.30
C ALA A 216 -8.89 0.38 -7.63
N PHE A 217 -10.00 -0.22 -8.07
CA PHE A 217 -11.23 0.52 -8.36
C PHE A 217 -11.74 1.28 -7.13
N ALA A 218 -11.81 0.61 -5.98
CA ALA A 218 -12.30 1.19 -4.75
C ALA A 218 -11.39 2.33 -4.27
N SER A 219 -10.08 2.08 -4.19
CA SER A 219 -9.07 3.02 -3.67
C SER A 219 -9.02 4.30 -4.49
N PHE A 220 -8.95 4.19 -5.82
CA PHE A 220 -8.85 5.35 -6.70
C PHE A 220 -10.09 6.23 -6.62
N TYR A 221 -11.28 5.66 -6.84
CA TYR A 221 -12.51 6.46 -6.91
C TYR A 221 -13.00 6.91 -5.53
N LEU A 222 -12.72 6.17 -4.46
CA LEU A 222 -13.06 6.59 -3.09
C LEU A 222 -12.16 7.72 -2.62
N THR A 223 -10.85 7.61 -2.84
CA THR A 223 -9.87 8.57 -2.31
C THR A 223 -9.84 9.85 -3.14
N HIS A 224 -9.77 9.72 -4.47
CA HIS A 224 -9.55 10.84 -5.39
C HIS A 224 -10.83 11.36 -6.05
N GLY A 225 -11.89 10.56 -6.08
CA GLY A 225 -13.13 10.87 -6.78
C GLY A 225 -13.04 10.65 -8.29
N PRO A 226 -14.18 10.64 -9.00
CA PRO A 226 -14.21 10.46 -10.45
C PRO A 226 -13.65 11.70 -11.16
N GLY A 227 -12.73 11.48 -12.09
CA GLY A 227 -12.11 12.52 -12.89
C GLY A 227 -11.10 11.94 -13.89
N PRO A 228 -10.65 12.73 -14.88
CA PRO A 228 -9.75 12.25 -15.92
C PRO A 228 -8.42 11.75 -15.35
N GLU A 229 -7.86 12.44 -14.35
CA GLU A 229 -6.61 12.03 -13.71
C GLU A 229 -6.76 10.68 -13.00
N THR A 230 -7.84 10.50 -12.22
CA THR A 230 -8.14 9.24 -11.52
C THR A 230 -8.33 8.08 -12.49
N THR A 231 -9.10 8.28 -13.57
CA THR A 231 -9.37 7.26 -14.58
C THR A 231 -8.09 6.87 -15.35
N ILE A 232 -7.26 7.84 -15.71
CA ILE A 232 -5.98 7.60 -16.39
C ILE A 232 -5.01 6.86 -15.47
N ALA A 233 -4.93 7.27 -14.20
CA ALA A 233 -4.06 6.63 -13.22
C ALA A 233 -4.49 5.18 -12.94
N LEU A 234 -5.80 4.90 -12.83
CA LEU A 234 -6.32 3.55 -12.69
C LEU A 234 -6.00 2.67 -13.91
N ALA A 235 -6.17 3.20 -15.13
CA ALA A 235 -5.80 2.47 -16.36
C ALA A 235 -4.29 2.16 -16.40
N GLY A 236 -3.45 3.11 -16.01
CA GLY A 236 -2.01 2.91 -15.89
C GLY A 236 -1.63 1.89 -14.82
N THR A 237 -2.33 1.91 -13.67
CA THR A 237 -2.15 0.94 -12.58
C THR A 237 -2.45 -0.47 -13.05
N LEU A 238 -3.63 -0.70 -13.63
CA LEU A 238 -4.04 -2.02 -14.10
C LEU A 238 -3.14 -2.52 -15.24
N GLY A 239 -2.74 -1.63 -16.16
CA GLY A 239 -1.82 -1.97 -17.25
C GLY A 239 -0.43 -2.36 -16.74
N SER A 240 0.13 -1.59 -15.79
CA SER A 240 1.42 -1.90 -15.17
C SER A 240 1.36 -3.14 -14.29
N LEU A 241 0.28 -3.32 -13.53
CA LEU A 241 0.07 -4.52 -12.72
C LEU A 241 -0.03 -5.77 -13.59
N GLY A 242 -0.70 -5.68 -14.75
CA GLY A 242 -0.74 -6.76 -15.74
C GLY A 242 0.64 -7.11 -16.32
N LEU A 243 1.47 -6.11 -16.60
CA LEU A 243 2.88 -6.33 -16.99
C LEU A 243 3.67 -7.00 -15.85
N THR A 244 3.49 -6.52 -14.63
CA THR A 244 4.14 -7.05 -13.43
C THR A 244 3.76 -8.51 -13.21
N LEU A 245 2.48 -8.86 -13.38
CA LEU A 245 1.98 -10.22 -13.33
C LEU A 245 2.66 -11.10 -14.37
N GLY A 246 2.73 -10.66 -15.63
CA GLY A 246 3.37 -11.43 -16.70
C GLY A 246 4.86 -11.70 -16.45
N ILE A 247 5.60 -10.67 -16.01
CA ILE A 247 7.03 -10.81 -15.67
C ILE A 247 7.20 -11.71 -14.45
N SER A 248 6.41 -11.50 -13.41
CA SER A 248 6.52 -12.28 -12.17
C SER A 248 6.18 -13.74 -12.41
N ALA A 249 5.11 -14.05 -13.17
CA ALA A 249 4.77 -15.42 -13.53
C ALA A 249 5.89 -16.12 -14.32
N LEU A 250 6.54 -15.41 -15.24
CA LEU A 250 7.68 -15.94 -15.99
C LEU A 250 8.87 -16.25 -15.08
N PHE A 251 9.31 -15.29 -14.27
CA PHE A 251 10.53 -15.45 -13.46
C PHE A 251 10.32 -16.35 -12.24
N PHE A 252 9.15 -16.32 -11.60
CA PHE A 252 8.83 -17.22 -10.48
C PHE A 252 8.72 -18.66 -10.98
N GLY A 253 8.09 -18.88 -12.14
CA GLY A 253 8.04 -20.19 -12.79
C GLY A 253 9.44 -20.69 -13.20
N ALA A 254 10.27 -19.82 -13.78
CA ALA A 254 11.64 -20.17 -14.16
C ALA A 254 12.53 -20.52 -12.95
N ALA A 255 12.37 -19.79 -11.85
CA ALA A 255 13.09 -20.01 -10.59
C ALA A 255 12.55 -21.23 -9.80
N ARG A 256 11.37 -21.75 -10.15
CA ARG A 256 10.72 -22.90 -9.49
C ARG A 256 10.52 -22.69 -7.99
N PHE A 257 10.06 -21.50 -7.60
CA PHE A 257 9.70 -21.23 -6.22
C PHE A 257 8.56 -22.14 -5.76
N THR A 258 8.74 -22.74 -4.59
CA THR A 258 7.81 -23.69 -3.99
C THR A 258 6.84 -23.00 -3.03
N GLY A 259 7.26 -21.90 -2.41
CA GLY A 259 6.48 -21.17 -1.41
C GLY A 259 6.49 -21.81 -0.02
N VAL A 260 7.23 -22.91 0.20
CA VAL A 260 7.35 -23.58 1.51
C VAL A 260 8.58 -23.14 2.32
N ALA A 261 9.40 -22.24 1.78
CA ALA A 261 10.65 -21.83 2.42
C ALA A 261 10.47 -21.00 3.69
N THR A 262 9.28 -20.41 3.91
CA THR A 262 8.95 -19.72 5.17
C THR A 262 8.32 -20.68 6.16
N GLU A 263 8.45 -20.39 7.45
CA GLU A 263 7.83 -21.19 8.52
C GLU A 263 6.31 -21.28 8.34
N GLU A 264 5.67 -20.17 7.97
CA GLU A 264 4.24 -20.11 7.72
C GLU A 264 3.84 -20.95 6.50
N GLY A 265 4.65 -20.93 5.44
CA GLY A 265 4.43 -21.74 4.24
C GLY A 265 4.56 -23.23 4.56
N ALA A 266 5.55 -23.62 5.35
CA ALA A 266 5.72 -24.99 5.82
C ALA A 266 4.51 -25.44 6.67
N ILE A 267 4.09 -24.65 7.65
CA ILE A 267 2.90 -24.94 8.49
C ILE A 267 1.65 -25.06 7.62
N LEU A 268 1.43 -24.13 6.70
CA LEU A 268 0.26 -24.13 5.83
C LEU A 268 0.23 -25.36 4.90
N SER A 269 1.39 -25.86 4.49
CA SER A 269 1.49 -27.10 3.70
C SER A 269 1.02 -28.34 4.48
N PHE A 270 1.23 -28.36 5.80
CA PHE A 270 0.73 -29.43 6.68
C PHE A 270 -0.76 -29.31 6.98
N VAL A 271 -1.25 -28.08 7.14
CA VAL A 271 -2.64 -27.80 7.55
C VAL A 271 -3.61 -27.78 6.37
N SER A 272 -3.13 -27.47 5.17
CA SER A 272 -3.94 -27.34 3.96
C SER A 272 -3.31 -28.08 2.78
N GLY A 273 -3.71 -29.34 2.58
CA GLY A 273 -3.18 -30.17 1.49
C GLY A 273 -3.59 -29.76 0.07
N GLY A 274 -4.35 -28.68 -0.09
CA GLY A 274 -4.90 -28.23 -1.38
C GLY A 274 -4.50 -26.81 -1.82
N ILE A 275 -3.75 -26.06 -1.01
CA ILE A 275 -3.33 -24.70 -1.37
C ILE A 275 -2.00 -24.77 -2.12
N ASP A 276 -1.97 -24.22 -3.33
CA ASP A 276 -0.73 -24.02 -4.07
C ASP A 276 0.04 -22.83 -3.47
N LEU A 277 1.10 -23.14 -2.74
CA LEU A 277 1.91 -22.14 -2.04
C LEU A 277 2.77 -21.30 -3.00
N SER A 278 3.11 -21.83 -4.17
CA SER A 278 3.84 -21.09 -5.20
C SER A 278 2.96 -19.99 -5.79
N SER A 279 1.70 -20.30 -6.09
CA SER A 279 0.74 -19.30 -6.54
C SER A 279 0.34 -18.34 -5.43
N LEU A 280 0.25 -18.79 -4.16
CA LEU A 280 0.04 -17.92 -3.00
C LEU A 280 1.17 -16.89 -2.84
N LEU A 281 2.41 -17.32 -3.08
CA LEU A 281 3.56 -16.44 -3.04
C LEU A 281 3.48 -15.35 -4.13
N LEU A 282 3.12 -15.75 -5.35
CA LEU A 282 2.92 -14.83 -6.47
C LEU A 282 1.73 -13.89 -6.22
N ALA A 283 0.65 -14.40 -5.63
CA ALA A 283 -0.51 -13.64 -5.20
C ALA A 283 -0.13 -12.52 -4.21
N GLY A 284 0.66 -12.86 -3.19
CA GLY A 284 1.21 -11.88 -2.24
C GLY A 284 2.07 -10.82 -2.92
N ALA A 285 2.89 -11.21 -3.90
CA ALA A 285 3.68 -10.27 -4.70
C ALA A 285 2.79 -9.29 -5.49
N MET A 286 1.66 -9.74 -6.05
CA MET A 286 0.73 -8.88 -6.78
C MET A 286 0.01 -7.87 -5.87
N ILE A 287 -0.45 -8.30 -4.70
CA ILE A 287 -1.06 -7.40 -3.71
C ILE A 287 -0.05 -6.36 -3.22
N GLY A 288 1.19 -6.78 -2.95
CA GLY A 288 2.27 -5.86 -2.57
C GLY A 288 2.62 -4.85 -3.68
N ALA A 289 2.69 -5.31 -4.93
CA ALA A 289 2.97 -4.44 -6.07
C ALA A 289 1.88 -3.38 -6.30
N LEU A 290 0.61 -3.74 -6.13
CA LEU A 290 -0.51 -2.79 -6.25
C LEU A 290 -0.32 -1.59 -5.30
N GLY A 291 0.04 -1.84 -4.04
CA GLY A 291 0.23 -0.78 -3.05
C GLY A 291 1.25 0.28 -3.47
N ALA A 292 2.33 -0.13 -4.12
CA ALA A 292 3.34 0.80 -4.65
C ALA A 292 2.87 1.50 -5.95
N LEU A 293 2.13 0.80 -6.81
CA LEU A 293 1.62 1.35 -8.07
C LEU A 293 0.54 2.42 -7.86
N ASP A 294 -0.33 2.23 -6.85
CA ASP A 294 -1.43 3.14 -6.53
C ASP A 294 -0.92 4.57 -6.28
N ASP A 295 0.17 4.71 -5.51
CA ASP A 295 0.76 6.01 -5.18
C ASP A 295 1.45 6.68 -6.38
N VAL A 296 2.25 5.92 -7.12
CA VAL A 296 3.05 6.47 -8.24
C VAL A 296 2.16 6.90 -9.41
N THR A 297 1.13 6.12 -9.74
CA THR A 297 0.30 6.39 -10.91
C THR A 297 -0.59 7.61 -10.71
N ILE A 298 -1.20 7.78 -9.54
CA ILE A 298 -2.05 8.95 -9.28
C ILE A 298 -1.23 10.23 -9.19
N THR A 299 -0.09 10.18 -8.47
CA THR A 299 0.85 11.30 -8.37
C THR A 299 1.32 11.72 -9.75
N GLN A 300 1.63 10.75 -10.62
CA GLN A 300 2.10 11.05 -11.97
C GLN A 300 1.00 11.61 -12.88
N ALA A 301 -0.22 11.08 -12.81
CA ALA A 301 -1.35 11.62 -13.58
C ALA A 301 -1.64 13.07 -13.17
N VAL A 302 -1.63 13.37 -11.87
CA VAL A 302 -1.81 14.73 -11.34
C VAL A 302 -0.67 15.64 -11.76
N ALA A 303 0.59 15.20 -11.68
CA ALA A 303 1.75 15.99 -12.09
C ALA A 303 1.66 16.42 -13.57
N VAL A 304 1.28 15.49 -14.47
CA VAL A 304 1.09 15.81 -15.89
C VAL A 304 -0.09 16.75 -16.12
N ALA A 305 -1.17 16.59 -15.35
CA ALA A 305 -2.32 17.49 -15.40
C ALA A 305 -1.94 18.93 -14.97
N GLU A 306 -1.15 19.08 -13.90
CA GLU A 306 -0.66 20.38 -13.45
C GLU A 306 0.30 21.03 -14.47
N LEU A 307 1.20 20.26 -15.08
CA LEU A 307 2.06 20.77 -16.15
C LEU A 307 1.24 21.30 -17.35
N ARG A 308 0.14 20.63 -17.69
CA ARG A 308 -0.78 21.10 -18.74
C ARG A 308 -1.54 22.35 -18.32
N ARG A 309 -1.97 22.46 -17.06
CA ARG A 309 -2.65 23.66 -16.54
C ARG A 309 -1.71 24.86 -16.52
N ALA A 310 -0.43 24.64 -16.20
CA ALA A 310 0.60 25.67 -16.20
C ALA A 310 0.93 26.20 -17.60
N ASP A 311 1.02 25.33 -18.62
CA ASP A 311 1.15 25.75 -20.03
C ASP A 311 0.16 24.99 -20.93
N PRO A 312 -1.05 25.56 -21.15
CA PRO A 312 -2.06 24.96 -22.01
C PRO A 312 -1.66 24.87 -23.50
N THR A 313 -0.59 25.54 -23.92
CA THR A 313 -0.06 25.48 -25.30
C THR A 313 0.98 24.37 -25.47
N MET A 314 1.35 23.68 -24.38
CA MET A 314 2.31 22.59 -24.41
C MET A 314 1.72 21.38 -25.15
N GLY A 315 2.33 21.04 -26.28
CA GLY A 315 1.95 19.85 -27.05
C GLY A 315 2.27 18.55 -26.32
N ALA A 316 1.61 17.45 -26.70
CA ALA A 316 1.71 16.15 -26.03
C ALA A 316 3.15 15.63 -25.89
N SER A 317 4.01 15.79 -26.92
CA SER A 317 5.41 15.36 -26.85
C SER A 317 6.22 16.11 -25.79
N ARG A 318 6.01 17.43 -25.67
CA ARG A 318 6.65 18.27 -24.65
C ARG A 318 6.12 17.93 -23.25
N LEU A 319 4.82 17.67 -23.11
CA LEU A 319 4.22 17.18 -21.86
C LEU A 319 4.77 15.83 -21.45
N ILE A 320 4.92 14.88 -22.38
CA ILE A 320 5.53 13.57 -22.09
C ILE A 320 6.96 13.75 -21.62
N ALA A 321 7.78 14.53 -22.34
CA ALA A 321 9.17 14.76 -21.96
C ALA A 321 9.29 15.43 -20.58
N ALA A 322 8.40 16.39 -20.27
CA ALA A 322 8.36 17.06 -18.97
C ALA A 322 7.89 16.12 -17.84
N GLY A 323 6.79 15.39 -18.05
CA GLY A 323 6.27 14.41 -17.10
C GLY A 323 7.28 13.30 -16.81
N LEU A 324 7.98 12.79 -17.83
CA LEU A 324 9.03 11.78 -17.64
C LEU A 324 10.22 12.29 -16.83
N ARG A 325 10.56 13.58 -16.91
CA ARG A 325 11.60 14.18 -16.05
C ARG A 325 11.18 14.15 -14.58
N VAL A 326 9.94 14.54 -14.28
CA VAL A 326 9.38 14.49 -12.91
C VAL A 326 9.31 13.03 -12.43
N GLY A 327 8.75 12.15 -13.25
CA GLY A 327 8.56 10.74 -12.90
C GLY A 327 9.88 10.01 -12.62
N ARG A 328 10.96 10.28 -13.37
CA ARG A 328 12.28 9.67 -13.11
C ARG A 328 12.83 9.99 -11.72
N ALA A 329 12.66 11.22 -11.25
CA ALA A 329 13.11 11.61 -9.92
C ALA A 329 12.31 10.87 -8.84
N HIS A 330 10.99 10.73 -9.03
CA HIS A 330 10.12 10.02 -8.11
C HIS A 330 10.45 8.52 -8.05
N ILE A 331 10.60 7.85 -9.20
CA ILE A 331 10.91 6.42 -9.29
C ILE A 331 12.16 6.06 -8.47
N ALA A 332 13.23 6.84 -8.63
CA ALA A 332 14.48 6.57 -7.92
C ALA A 332 14.28 6.58 -6.40
N SER A 333 13.49 7.54 -5.89
CA SER A 333 13.13 7.59 -4.48
C SER A 333 12.25 6.41 -4.05
N THR A 334 11.20 6.09 -4.81
CA THR A 334 10.26 5.02 -4.44
C THR A 334 10.91 3.65 -4.43
N ILE A 335 11.77 3.33 -5.41
CA ILE A 335 12.52 2.07 -5.44
C ILE A 335 13.39 1.94 -4.19
N ASN A 336 14.12 2.99 -3.82
CA ASN A 336 14.97 2.97 -2.64
C ASN A 336 14.16 2.79 -1.34
N THR A 337 13.02 3.48 -1.22
CA THR A 337 12.13 3.33 -0.06
C THR A 337 11.58 1.90 0.07
N LEU A 338 11.14 1.30 -1.04
CA LEU A 338 10.65 -0.08 -1.03
C LEU A 338 11.77 -1.06 -0.66
N LEU A 339 12.94 -0.92 -1.27
CA LEU A 339 14.11 -1.77 -0.96
C LEU A 339 14.48 -1.70 0.53
N LEU A 340 14.59 -0.49 1.09
CA LEU A 340 14.93 -0.31 2.50
C LEU A 340 13.87 -0.89 3.43
N ALA A 341 12.58 -0.81 3.07
CA ALA A 341 11.51 -1.40 3.86
C ALA A 341 11.60 -2.94 3.88
N TYR A 342 11.82 -3.58 2.72
CA TYR A 342 11.96 -5.05 2.64
C TYR A 342 13.23 -5.54 3.33
N VAL A 343 14.37 -4.89 3.06
CA VAL A 343 15.66 -5.23 3.70
C VAL A 343 15.56 -5.03 5.22
N GLY A 344 14.92 -3.96 5.68
CA GLY A 344 14.67 -3.71 7.09
C GLY A 344 13.84 -4.81 7.75
N ALA A 345 12.78 -5.27 7.10
CA ALA A 345 11.96 -6.39 7.58
C ALA A 345 12.74 -7.72 7.58
N ALA A 346 13.68 -7.91 6.66
CA ALA A 346 14.53 -9.10 6.55
C ALA A 346 15.81 -9.07 7.41
N MET A 347 15.99 -8.07 8.29
CA MET A 347 17.20 -7.93 9.13
C MET A 347 17.56 -9.18 9.95
N PRO A 348 16.64 -9.86 10.65
CA PRO A 348 16.98 -11.06 11.43
C PRO A 348 17.60 -12.17 10.57
N LEU A 349 17.07 -12.32 9.37
CA LEU A 349 17.52 -13.31 8.41
C LEU A 349 18.90 -12.94 7.84
N LEU A 350 19.15 -11.66 7.58
CA LEU A 350 20.48 -11.19 7.16
C LEU A 350 21.54 -11.45 8.25
N LEU A 351 21.19 -11.26 9.53
CA LEU A 351 22.07 -11.59 10.65
C LEU A 351 22.34 -13.09 10.76
N LEU A 352 21.33 -13.93 10.59
CA LEU A 352 21.50 -15.38 10.60
C LEU A 352 22.51 -15.83 9.53
N PHE A 353 22.43 -15.27 8.33
CA PHE A 353 23.37 -15.57 7.26
C PHE A 353 24.76 -14.98 7.48
N ALA A 354 24.86 -13.78 8.06
CA ALA A 354 26.15 -13.17 8.40
C ALA A 354 26.96 -14.03 9.40
N VAL A 355 26.27 -14.75 10.30
CA VAL A 355 26.91 -15.69 11.24
C VAL A 355 27.21 -17.05 10.60
N SER A 356 26.48 -17.44 9.55
CA SER A 356 26.61 -18.76 8.91
C SER A 356 27.85 -18.96 8.03
N ASP A 357 28.69 -17.92 7.85
CA ASP A 357 29.88 -17.89 6.98
C ASP A 357 29.63 -18.36 5.53
N GLN A 358 28.39 -18.20 5.05
CA GLN A 358 28.02 -18.53 3.68
C GLN A 358 28.42 -17.42 2.70
N SER A 359 28.77 -17.80 1.47
CA SER A 359 29.01 -16.82 0.41
C SER A 359 27.72 -16.08 0.04
N TRP A 360 27.85 -14.80 -0.30
CA TRP A 360 26.71 -13.95 -0.71
C TRP A 360 25.90 -14.56 -1.85
N GLY A 361 26.54 -15.28 -2.78
CA GLY A 361 25.86 -15.97 -3.87
C GLY A 361 24.99 -17.13 -3.39
N MET A 362 25.43 -17.90 -2.40
CA MET A 362 24.65 -18.99 -1.81
C MET A 362 23.47 -18.45 -1.01
N VAL A 363 23.68 -17.38 -0.25
CA VAL A 363 22.61 -16.68 0.48
C VAL A 363 21.56 -16.15 -0.50
N ALA A 364 21.97 -15.48 -1.59
CA ALA A 364 21.07 -14.98 -2.62
C ALA A 364 20.31 -16.09 -3.36
N ASN A 365 20.90 -17.28 -3.47
CA ASN A 365 20.30 -18.45 -4.10
C ASN A 365 19.35 -19.23 -3.18
N SER A 366 19.35 -18.96 -1.87
CA SER A 366 18.35 -19.53 -0.96
C SER A 366 16.96 -19.06 -1.35
N GLU A 367 15.97 -19.95 -1.37
CA GLU A 367 14.61 -19.61 -1.81
C GLU A 367 14.04 -18.40 -1.03
N LEU A 368 14.28 -18.36 0.29
CA LEU A 368 13.81 -17.29 1.17
C LEU A 368 14.31 -15.90 0.75
N ILE A 369 15.56 -15.76 0.31
CA ILE A 369 16.11 -14.51 -0.21
C ILE A 369 15.77 -14.30 -1.69
N ALA A 370 15.89 -15.35 -2.50
CA ALA A 370 15.65 -15.29 -3.94
C ALA A 370 14.23 -14.80 -4.25
N VAL A 371 13.25 -15.21 -3.45
CA VAL A 371 11.86 -14.74 -3.52
C VAL A 371 11.75 -13.23 -3.28
N GLU A 372 12.41 -12.69 -2.24
CA GLU A 372 12.38 -11.25 -1.96
C GLU A 372 13.08 -10.44 -3.06
N ILE A 373 14.19 -10.95 -3.59
CA ILE A 373 14.88 -10.34 -4.74
C ILE A 373 13.96 -10.34 -5.97
N ALA A 374 13.38 -11.49 -6.32
CA ALA A 374 12.50 -11.63 -7.48
C ALA A 374 11.26 -10.74 -7.35
N ARG A 375 10.61 -10.72 -6.18
CA ARG A 375 9.47 -9.86 -5.86
C ARG A 375 9.83 -8.38 -6.02
N THR A 376 10.95 -7.96 -5.44
CA THR A 376 11.41 -6.57 -5.49
C THR A 376 11.75 -6.13 -6.92
N LEU A 377 12.46 -6.96 -7.68
CA LEU A 377 12.83 -6.65 -9.06
C LEU A 377 11.61 -6.61 -9.99
N CYS A 378 10.74 -7.63 -9.92
CA CYS A 378 9.54 -7.68 -10.77
C CYS A 378 8.60 -6.50 -10.45
N GLY A 379 8.36 -6.23 -9.16
CA GLY A 379 7.56 -5.08 -8.72
C GLY A 379 8.16 -3.74 -9.16
N SER A 380 9.49 -3.59 -9.07
CA SER A 380 10.19 -2.38 -9.51
C SER A 380 10.11 -2.17 -11.03
N ILE A 381 10.18 -3.24 -11.83
CA ILE A 381 9.98 -3.15 -13.29
C ILE A 381 8.56 -2.65 -13.61
N GLY A 382 7.55 -3.17 -12.90
CA GLY A 382 6.18 -2.65 -12.95
C GLY A 382 6.11 -1.16 -12.64
N LEU A 383 6.71 -0.75 -11.52
CA LEU A 383 6.75 0.65 -11.09
C LEU A 383 7.40 1.58 -12.12
N VAL A 384 8.55 1.16 -12.67
CA VAL A 384 9.27 1.89 -13.72
C VAL A 384 8.43 2.00 -14.99
N ALA A 385 7.69 0.96 -15.35
CA ALA A 385 6.81 0.95 -16.54
C ALA A 385 5.52 1.77 -16.35
N ALA A 386 5.04 1.90 -15.11
CA ALA A 386 3.83 2.67 -14.79
C ALA A 386 3.98 4.15 -15.15
N VAL A 387 5.15 4.74 -14.88
CA VAL A 387 5.42 6.16 -15.13
C VAL A 387 5.30 6.54 -16.61
N PRO A 388 6.00 5.92 -17.57
CA PRO A 388 5.85 6.27 -18.98
C PRO A 388 4.43 5.98 -19.49
N LEU A 389 3.81 4.89 -19.03
CA LEU A 389 2.44 4.54 -19.41
C LEU A 389 1.43 5.63 -18.99
N VAL A 390 1.41 5.98 -17.70
CA VAL A 390 0.52 7.03 -17.18
C VAL A 390 0.84 8.38 -17.81
N THR A 391 2.12 8.71 -17.96
CA THR A 391 2.54 9.99 -18.56
C THR A 391 2.03 10.12 -19.98
N ALA A 392 2.16 9.07 -20.80
CA ALA A 392 1.66 9.05 -22.17
C ALA A 392 0.14 9.18 -22.22
N LEU A 393 -0.58 8.40 -21.40
CA LEU A 393 -2.04 8.47 -21.31
C LEU A 393 -2.51 9.86 -20.87
N ALA A 394 -1.92 10.45 -19.84
CA ALA A 394 -2.25 11.78 -19.34
C ALA A 394 -1.94 12.90 -20.36
N ALA A 395 -0.82 12.77 -21.09
CA ALA A 395 -0.42 13.74 -22.10
C ALA A 395 -1.27 13.69 -23.38
N VAL A 396 -1.79 12.52 -23.75
CA VAL A 396 -2.64 12.36 -24.94
C VAL A 396 -4.13 12.60 -24.63
N LEU A 397 -4.62 12.04 -23.53
CA LEU A 397 -6.06 12.03 -23.21
C LEU A 397 -6.50 13.21 -22.32
N GLY A 398 -5.58 13.84 -21.60
CA GLY A 398 -5.89 14.92 -20.67
C GLY A 398 -6.24 16.27 -21.32
N GLY A 399 -6.36 16.36 -22.65
CA GLY A 399 -6.54 17.64 -23.34
C GLY A 399 -7.55 17.60 -24.47
N GLU A 400 -8.80 17.98 -24.19
CA GLU A 400 -9.73 18.47 -25.22
C GLU A 400 -10.63 19.57 -24.64
N GLU A 401 -10.13 20.81 -24.61
CA GLU A 401 -11.00 22.00 -24.51
C GLU A 401 -10.75 23.07 -25.59
N ARG A 402 -9.89 22.85 -26.60
CA ARG A 402 -9.71 23.84 -27.69
C ARG A 402 -9.55 23.25 -29.08
N ALA A 403 -10.67 23.14 -29.78
CA ALA A 403 -10.76 23.27 -31.23
C ALA A 403 -12.14 23.81 -31.70
N GLY A 404 -12.79 24.70 -30.92
CA GLY A 404 -14.14 25.19 -31.23
C GLY A 404 -14.35 26.70 -31.33
N ARG A 405 -13.37 27.56 -31.02
CA ARG A 405 -13.59 29.03 -30.97
C ARG A 405 -12.40 29.88 -31.41
N ALA A 406 -11.84 29.60 -32.59
CA ALA A 406 -10.88 30.49 -33.24
C ALA A 406 -11.24 30.73 -34.73
N GLY A 407 -12.54 30.77 -35.03
CA GLY A 407 -13.04 30.89 -36.40
C GLY A 407 -14.39 31.60 -36.48
N ASP A 408 -14.60 32.65 -35.71
CA ASP A 408 -15.65 33.64 -36.03
C ASP A 408 -15.27 34.99 -35.41
N GLY A 409 -14.93 35.96 -36.25
CA GLY A 409 -14.38 37.24 -35.80
C GLY A 409 -13.40 37.90 -36.78
N SER A 410 -13.54 37.68 -38.08
CA SER A 410 -12.88 38.52 -39.09
C SER A 410 -13.93 39.04 -40.06
N GLY A 411 -14.53 40.17 -39.72
CA GLY A 411 -15.59 40.76 -40.54
C GLY A 411 -16.14 42.10 -40.06
N ALA A 412 -15.33 42.97 -39.45
CA ALA A 412 -15.77 44.33 -39.16
C ALA A 412 -14.66 45.36 -39.45
N ARG A 413 -14.86 46.03 -40.59
CA ARG A 413 -14.25 47.28 -41.06
C ARG A 413 -13.74 48.21 -39.95
N THR A 414 -12.51 48.72 -40.11
CA THR A 414 -12.31 50.18 -39.99
C THR A 414 -11.17 50.67 -40.89
N ARG A 415 -11.51 51.62 -41.75
CA ARG A 415 -10.59 52.49 -42.50
C ARG A 415 -9.90 53.47 -41.53
N GLY A 416 -8.60 53.68 -41.75
CA GLY A 416 -7.87 54.95 -41.62
C GLY A 416 -8.03 55.79 -40.34
N SER A 417 -6.94 55.97 -39.60
CA SER A 417 -6.27 57.29 -39.56
C SER A 417 -4.98 57.21 -38.75
N PHE A 418 -3.99 57.93 -39.26
CA PHE A 418 -2.72 58.23 -38.64
C PHE A 418 -2.91 58.87 -37.27
N LEU A 419 -2.21 58.38 -36.25
CA LEU A 419 -1.60 59.28 -35.26
C LEU A 419 -0.44 58.60 -34.52
N ARG A 420 0.76 59.10 -34.84
CA ARG A 420 1.99 58.91 -34.06
C ARG A 420 1.78 59.50 -32.67
N ALA A 421 2.01 58.70 -31.63
CA ALA A 421 2.31 59.20 -30.30
C ALA A 421 3.56 58.49 -29.78
N ARG A 422 4.62 59.30 -29.61
CA ARG A 422 5.93 58.94 -29.09
C ARG A 422 5.79 58.46 -27.63
N LEU A 423 6.17 57.22 -27.35
CA LEU A 423 6.59 56.83 -26.01
C LEU A 423 8.11 56.98 -25.90
N ARG A 424 8.51 57.86 -24.99
CA ARG A 424 9.86 58.18 -24.59
C ARG A 424 10.62 56.91 -24.20
N ARG A 425 11.81 56.73 -24.77
CA ARG A 425 12.87 55.88 -24.20
C ARG A 425 13.30 56.52 -22.87
N GLN A 426 13.20 55.76 -21.78
CA GLN A 426 14.06 55.97 -20.61
C GLN A 426 15.37 55.18 -20.82
N PRO A 427 16.53 55.67 -20.34
CA PRO A 427 17.81 55.02 -20.53
C PRO A 427 17.97 53.82 -19.59
N ALA A 428 18.76 52.86 -20.06
CA ALA A 428 19.18 51.69 -19.31
C ALA A 428 20.02 52.09 -18.08
N GLU A 429 19.57 51.68 -16.90
CA GLU A 429 20.48 51.46 -15.77
C GLU A 429 21.01 50.04 -15.87
N ALA A 430 22.33 49.95 -15.96
CA ALA A 430 23.08 48.71 -15.87
C ALA A 430 23.12 48.24 -14.41
N GLY A 431 22.97 46.94 -14.18
CA GLY A 431 23.32 46.31 -12.91
C GLY A 431 22.34 45.23 -12.44
N GLY A 432 22.32 44.09 -13.12
CA GLY A 432 21.59 42.91 -12.63
C GLY A 432 21.86 41.72 -13.53
N ARG A 433 22.83 40.87 -13.15
CA ARG A 433 23.05 39.59 -13.84
C ARG A 433 21.80 38.73 -13.62
N ALA A 434 21.27 38.14 -14.69
CA ALA A 434 20.14 37.20 -14.57
C ALA A 434 20.57 36.01 -13.72
N ALA A 435 19.75 35.63 -12.74
CA ALA A 435 20.05 34.53 -11.82
C ALA A 435 20.35 33.24 -12.61
N THR A 436 21.48 32.62 -12.29
CA THR A 436 21.94 31.36 -12.88
C THR A 436 21.81 30.24 -11.86
N TRP A 437 21.75 28.98 -12.32
CA TRP A 437 21.55 27.80 -11.46
C TRP A 437 22.58 27.67 -10.31
N ASP A 438 23.77 28.24 -10.48
CA ASP A 438 24.84 28.27 -9.47
C ASP A 438 24.51 29.19 -8.26
N ASP A 439 23.51 30.07 -8.37
CA ASP A 439 23.07 30.93 -7.26
C ASP A 439 22.25 30.15 -6.20
N PHE A 440 21.91 28.89 -6.48
CA PHE A 440 21.06 28.03 -5.64
C PHE A 440 21.78 26.79 -5.10
N THR A 441 23.06 26.62 -5.41
CA THR A 441 23.88 25.56 -4.82
C THR A 441 24.36 25.97 -3.41
N PRO A 442 24.29 25.08 -2.39
CA PRO A 442 24.87 25.37 -1.09
C PRO A 442 26.37 25.66 -1.24
N GLN A 443 26.82 26.81 -0.73
CA GLN A 443 28.25 27.06 -0.59
C GLN A 443 28.72 26.33 0.66
N ASP A 444 29.24 25.12 0.50
CA ASP A 444 29.92 24.41 1.56
C ASP A 444 31.30 25.07 1.79
N GLU A 445 31.36 26.03 2.70
CA GLU A 445 32.57 26.27 3.49
C GLU A 445 32.53 25.33 4.68
N LEU A 446 33.18 24.18 4.54
CA LEU A 446 33.62 23.36 5.65
C LEU A 446 35.14 23.24 5.56
N ASP A 447 35.83 24.23 6.13
CA ASP A 447 37.12 23.99 6.78
C ASP A 447 36.81 23.30 8.10
N PHE A 448 37.06 21.98 8.20
CA PHE A 448 37.60 21.24 9.35
C PHE A 448 37.91 19.79 8.97
#